data_AF-A0A380YHN9-F1
#
_entry.id   AF-A0A380YHN9-F1
#
_cell.length_a   1.000
_cell.length_b   1.000
_cell.length_c   1.000
_cell.angle_alpha   90.00
_cell.angle_beta   90.00
_cell.angle_gamma   90.00
#
_symmetry.space_group_name_H-M   'P 1'
#
loop_
_entity.id
_entity.type
_entity.pdbx_description
1 polymer ?
#
loop_
_entity_poly.entity_id
_entity_poly.type
_entity_poly.pdbx_seq_one_letter_code
_entity_poly.pdbx_strand_id
1 'polypeptide(L)'
;MSEEFDFESIKNKALEQLKSGKPLLGKDGAFAPLLESILNAALEGEMDAHLSEDERMSGNRRNGKMQKQVQTSMEKSPYLPLVTVTPPLNPSS
;
A
#
# COMPACT_ATOMS: atom_id res chain seq x y z
N MET A 1 5.92 -11.66 -7.92
CA MET A 1 6.86 -10.61 -8.41
C MET A 1 6.32 -9.30 -7.88
N SER A 2 7.10 -8.54 -7.14
CA SER A 2 6.77 -7.15 -6.81
C SER A 2 6.84 -6.35 -8.11
N GLU A 3 5.75 -5.68 -8.49
CA GLU A 3 5.85 -4.64 -9.53
C GLU A 3 6.81 -3.58 -9.00
N GLU A 4 7.98 -3.48 -9.63
CA GLU A 4 8.96 -2.45 -9.29
C GLU A 4 8.36 -1.10 -9.69
N PHE A 5 8.40 -0.14 -8.77
CA PHE A 5 7.85 1.18 -8.99
C PHE A 5 8.58 1.88 -10.15
N ASP A 6 7.94 1.93 -11.33
CA ASP A 6 8.48 2.60 -12.52
C ASP A 6 7.90 4.02 -12.65
N PHE A 7 8.68 5.00 -12.21
CA PHE A 7 8.31 6.41 -12.26
C PHE A 7 8.05 6.94 -13.68
N GLU A 8 8.83 6.49 -14.67
CA GLU A 8 8.67 6.96 -16.05
C GLU A 8 7.39 6.38 -16.68
N SER A 9 7.03 5.14 -16.37
CA SER A 9 5.75 4.57 -16.80
C SER A 9 4.55 5.34 -16.26
N ILE A 10 4.58 5.70 -14.97
CA ILE A 10 3.52 6.47 -14.30
C ILE A 10 3.38 7.85 -14.92
N LYS A 11 4.52 8.53 -15.14
CA LYS A 11 4.57 9.85 -15.78
C LYS A 11 4.00 9.82 -17.20
N ASN A 12 4.38 8.83 -18.01
CA ASN A 12 3.86 8.69 -19.36
C ASN A 12 2.35 8.42 -19.37
N LYS A 13 1.87 7.49 -18.54
CA LYS A 13 0.44 7.19 -18.40
C LYS A 13 -0.35 8.40 -17.89
N ALA A 14 0.21 9.17 -16.95
CA ALA A 14 -0.42 10.38 -16.44
C ALA A 14 -0.58 11.45 -17.53
N LEU A 15 0.45 11.65 -18.37
CA LEU A 15 0.38 12.57 -19.50
C LEU A 15 -0.68 12.14 -20.52
N GLU A 16 -0.78 10.84 -20.83
CA GLU A 16 -1.80 10.31 -21.74
C GLU A 16 -3.23 10.48 -21.20
N GLN A 17 -3.43 10.18 -19.92
CA GLN A 17 -4.73 10.34 -19.27
C GLN A 17 -5.14 11.80 -19.17
N LEU A 18 -4.19 12.69 -18.85
CA LEU A 18 -4.43 14.13 -18.81
C LEU A 18 -4.83 14.65 -20.20
N LYS A 19 -4.13 14.25 -21.26
CA LYS A 19 -4.47 14.62 -22.65
C LYS A 19 -5.84 14.10 -23.09
N SER A 20 -6.24 12.93 -22.61
CA SER A 20 -7.52 12.29 -22.96
C SER A 20 -8.68 12.63 -22.03
N GLY A 21 -8.44 13.42 -20.97
CA GLY A 21 -9.45 13.76 -19.96
C GLY A 21 -9.88 12.57 -19.08
N LYS A 22 -9.12 11.47 -19.09
CA LYS A 22 -9.36 10.32 -18.22
C LYS A 22 -8.92 10.64 -16.78
N PRO A 23 -9.59 10.08 -15.76
CA PRO A 23 -9.21 10.31 -14.37
C PRO A 23 -7.79 9.76 -14.10
N LEU A 24 -6.98 10.54 -13.39
CA LEU A 24 -5.61 10.17 -12.97
C LEU A 24 -5.59 9.27 -11.73
N LEU A 25 -6.70 9.26 -10.99
CA LEU A 25 -6.93 8.55 -9.75
C LEU A 25 -7.97 7.43 -9.98
N GLY A 26 -8.10 6.51 -9.03
CA GLY A 26 -8.95 5.32 -9.16
C GLY A 26 -8.21 4.14 -9.80
N LYS A 27 -8.89 3.01 -9.98
CA LYS A 27 -8.27 1.73 -10.35
C LYS A 27 -7.37 1.79 -11.57
N ASP A 28 -7.86 2.42 -12.62
CA ASP A 28 -7.15 2.52 -13.89
C ASP A 28 -6.33 3.82 -14.00
N GLY A 29 -6.38 4.66 -12.96
CA GLY A 29 -5.65 5.92 -12.88
C GLY A 29 -4.13 5.72 -12.96
N ALA A 30 -3.44 6.69 -13.55
CA ALA A 30 -1.99 6.67 -13.65
C ALA A 30 -1.30 6.63 -12.28
N PHE A 31 -1.92 7.22 -11.25
CA PHE A 31 -1.37 7.29 -9.90
C PHE A 31 -1.81 6.14 -8.99
N ALA A 32 -2.60 5.19 -9.47
CA ALA A 32 -2.97 3.98 -8.73
C ALA A 32 -1.77 3.26 -8.06
N PRO A 33 -0.68 2.93 -8.78
CA PRO A 33 0.49 2.28 -8.17
C PRO A 33 1.25 3.17 -7.18
N LEU A 34 1.26 4.49 -7.40
CA LEU A 34 1.87 5.44 -6.47
C LEU A 34 1.12 5.47 -5.13
N LEU A 35 -0.22 5.53 -5.18
CA LEU A 35 -1.05 5.51 -3.99
C LEU A 35 -0.89 4.19 -3.21
N GLU A 36 -0.87 3.06 -3.92
CA GLU A 36 -0.62 1.75 -3.31
C GLU A 36 0.75 1.70 -2.61
N SER A 37 1.80 2.22 -3.26
CA SER A 37 3.15 2.31 -2.69
C SER A 37 3.18 3.16 -1.40
N ILE A 38 2.53 4.33 -1.39
CA ILE A 38 2.45 5.20 -0.22
C ILE A 38 1.73 4.50 0.94
N LEU A 39 0.59 3.84 0.68
CA LEU A 39 -0.16 3.13 1.71
C LEU A 39 0.62 1.96 2.29
N ASN A 40 1.31 1.19 1.45
CA ASN A 40 2.17 0.09 1.89
C ASN A 40 3.36 0.58 2.73
N ALA A 41 4.01 1.66 2.33
CA ALA A 41 5.09 2.27 3.09
C ALA A 41 4.63 2.80 4.46
N ALA A 42 3.44 3.41 4.52
CA ALA A 42 2.86 3.90 5.76
C ALA A 42 2.59 2.76 6.76
N LEU A 43 1.97 1.65 6.31
CA LEU A 43 1.69 0.50 7.17
C LEU A 43 2.95 -0.21 7.64
N GLU A 44 3.95 -0.33 6.77
CA GLU A 44 5.24 -0.92 7.15
C GLU A 44 5.93 -0.06 8.22
N GLY A 45 5.90 1.27 8.05
CA GLY A 45 6.42 2.21 9.06
C GLY A 45 5.66 2.18 10.38
N GLU A 46 4.33 2.05 10.35
CA GLU A 46 3.52 1.85 11.56
C GLU A 46 3.94 0.57 12.30
N MET A 47 4.16 -0.53 11.57
CA MET A 47 4.61 -1.79 12.15
C MET A 47 6.03 -1.76 12.70
N ASP A 48 6.94 -1.01 12.08
CA ASP A 48 8.29 -0.78 12.61
C ASP A 48 8.26 0.04 13.90
N ALA A 49 7.41 1.07 13.95
CA ALA A 49 7.21 1.85 15.17
C ALA A 49 6.55 1.03 16.28
N HIS A 50 5.60 0.15 15.94
CA HIS A 50 4.89 -0.70 16.89
C HIS A 50 5.77 -1.81 17.48
N LEU A 51 6.62 -2.46 16.67
CA LEU A 51 7.54 -3.50 17.12
C LEU A 51 8.88 -2.91 17.61
N SER A 52 8.80 -2.07 18.65
CA SER A 52 9.95 -1.52 19.36
C SER A 52 10.86 -2.61 19.96
N GLU A 53 12.04 -2.23 20.43
CA GLU A 53 12.93 -3.18 21.12
C GLU A 53 12.25 -3.82 22.34
N ASP A 54 11.51 -3.05 23.14
CA ASP A 54 10.78 -3.55 24.30
C ASP A 54 9.71 -4.59 23.93
N GLU A 55 8.93 -4.33 22.88
CA GLU A 55 7.93 -5.27 22.35
C GLU A 55 8.59 -6.54 21.81
N ARG A 56 9.75 -6.42 21.16
CA ARG A 56 10.50 -7.59 20.68
C ARG A 56 11.06 -8.41 21.83
N MET A 57 11.52 -7.75 22.89
CA MET A 57 12.02 -8.39 24.11
C MET A 57 10.90 -9.07 24.90
N SER A 58 9.68 -8.54 24.87
CA SER A 58 8.49 -9.19 25.45
C SER A 58 7.99 -10.38 24.62
N GLY A 59 8.57 -10.60 23.43
CA GLY A 59 8.32 -11.75 22.57
C GLY A 59 7.42 -11.46 21.36
N ASN A 60 7.00 -10.20 21.17
CA ASN A 60 6.21 -9.78 20.01
C ASN A 60 7.07 -9.79 18.72
N ARG A 61 6.52 -10.32 17.63
CA ARG A 61 7.23 -10.46 16.34
C ARG A 61 6.32 -10.16 15.15
N ARG A 62 6.86 -10.12 13.93
CA ARG A 62 6.04 -10.03 12.70
C ARG A 62 5.45 -11.40 12.34
N ASN A 63 4.18 -11.43 11.97
CA ASN A 63 3.45 -12.65 11.60
C ASN A 63 3.17 -12.73 10.09
N GLY A 64 4.22 -12.74 9.27
CA GLY A 64 4.08 -12.81 7.81
C GLY A 64 3.44 -11.57 7.19
N LYS A 65 2.90 -11.72 5.98
CA LYS A 65 2.28 -10.64 5.19
C LYS A 65 0.92 -11.08 4.69
N MET A 66 -0.07 -10.20 4.76
CA MET A 66 -1.42 -10.41 4.24
C MET A 66 -1.76 -9.33 3.22
N GLN A 67 -2.35 -9.72 2.09
CA GLN A 67 -2.87 -8.77 1.11
C GLN A 67 -4.32 -8.45 1.41
N LYS A 68 -4.66 -7.16 1.40
CA LYS A 68 -6.02 -6.68 1.61
C LYS A 68 -6.39 -5.66 0.54
N GLN A 69 -7.60 -5.80 0.06
CA GLN A 69 -8.26 -4.90 -0.85
C GLN A 69 -9.00 -3.83 -0.02
N VAL A 70 -8.63 -2.54 -0.16
CA VAL A 70 -9.12 -1.45 0.72
C VAL A 70 -9.96 -0.43 -0.05
N GLN A 71 -11.21 -0.18 0.36
CA GLN A 71 -12.03 0.85 -0.30
C GLN A 71 -11.51 2.26 -0.01
N THR A 72 -11.26 3.05 -1.06
CA THR A 72 -10.91 4.47 -0.91
C THR A 72 -12.04 5.38 -1.42
N SER A 73 -12.15 6.59 -0.86
CA SER A 73 -13.21 7.56 -1.24
C SER A 73 -13.06 8.14 -2.66
N MET A 74 -12.04 7.73 -3.40
CA MET A 74 -11.66 8.32 -4.68
C MET A 74 -12.56 7.85 -5.84
N GLU A 75 -13.57 7.00 -5.57
CA GLU A 75 -14.48 6.45 -6.58
C GLU A 75 -15.86 6.03 -6.00
N LYS A 76 -16.90 5.97 -6.85
CA LYS A 76 -18.24 5.41 -6.51
C LYS A 76 -18.28 3.87 -6.60
N SER A 77 -17.28 3.27 -7.23
CA SER A 77 -17.04 1.83 -7.34
C SER A 77 -15.87 1.48 -6.41
N PRO A 78 -15.86 0.36 -5.66
CA PRO A 78 -14.79 0.06 -4.73
C PRO A 78 -13.46 -0.11 -5.48
N TYR A 79 -12.63 0.93 -5.50
CA TYR A 79 -11.21 0.76 -5.76
C TYR A 79 -10.61 0.01 -4.58
N LEU A 80 -9.75 -0.96 -4.87
CA LEU A 80 -9.18 -1.87 -3.90
C LEU A 80 -7.66 -1.94 -4.14
N PRO A 81 -6.87 -0.90 -3.78
CA PRO A 81 -5.42 -0.97 -3.72
C PRO A 81 -5.03 -2.20 -2.93
N LEU A 82 -4.02 -2.90 -3.43
CA LEU A 82 -3.52 -4.10 -2.79
C LEU A 82 -2.56 -3.69 -1.69
N VAL A 83 -3.09 -3.62 -0.48
CA VAL A 83 -2.32 -3.22 0.68
C VAL A 83 -1.75 -4.47 1.34
N THR A 84 -0.45 -4.45 1.62
CA THR A 84 0.25 -5.52 2.33
C THR A 84 0.34 -5.15 3.80
N VAL A 85 -0.39 -5.88 4.64
CA VAL A 85 -0.40 -5.72 6.09
C VAL A 85 0.53 -6.76 6.70
N THR A 86 1.37 -6.34 7.64
CA THR A 86 2.24 -7.23 8.41
C THR A 86 1.71 -7.28 9.85
N PRO A 87 0.93 -8.27 10.28
CA PRO A 87 0.38 -8.28 11.65
C PRO A 87 1.44 -8.62 12.70
N PRO A 88 1.27 -8.19 13.97
CA PRO A 88 2.08 -8.67 15.08
C PRO A 88 1.72 -10.12 15.47
N LEU A 89 2.70 -10.83 16.04
CA LEU A 89 2.58 -12.13 16.68
C LEU A 89 2.89 -11.93 18.16
N ASN A 90 1.85 -11.86 18.98
CA ASN A 90 2.01 -11.73 20.43
C ASN A 90 2.67 -12.98 21.02
N PRO A 91 3.43 -12.83 22.12
CA PRO A 91 3.95 -13.97 22.87
C PRO A 91 2.80 -14.88 23.32
N SER A 92 2.99 -16.19 23.17
CA SER A 92 2.07 -17.19 23.74
C SER A 92 2.06 -17.06 25.26
N SER A 93 0.87 -16.98 25.86
CA SER A 93 0.65 -16.93 27.31
C SER A 93 1.14 -18.18 28.04
#